data_AF-A0A4Z0V709-F1
#
_entry.id   AF-A0A4Z0V709-F1
#
_cell.length_a   1.000
_cell.length_b   1.000
_cell.length_c   1.000
_cell.angle_alpha   90.00
_cell.angle_beta   90.00
_cell.angle_gamma   90.00
#
_symmetry.space_group_name_H-M   'P 1'
#
loop_
_entity.id
_entity.type
_entity.pdbx_description
1 polymer ?
#
loop_
_entity_poly.entity_id
_entity_poly.type
_entity_poly.pdbx_seq_one_letter_code
_entity_poly.pdbx_strand_id
1 'polypeptide(L)'
;MADLTNAQKKEWAKTLYLRENLTQQEIADRVGCSRVTVSNWMRAGKWEEQKVGITLTRQEQVGNLYRQVAEINRAIAGRPEGDRFATSKEADILGKLAAAISKMEQETGIADIISVLTGLIEWLRPHDIEKAKEITRIADAYIKDKL
;
A
#
# COMPACT_ATOMS: atom_id res chain seq x y z
N MET A 1 13.24 -23.85 8.64
CA MET A 1 12.15 -22.90 8.32
C MET A 1 11.24 -23.58 7.32
N ALA A 2 9.93 -23.61 7.54
CA ALA A 2 9.02 -24.31 6.64
C ALA A 2 9.02 -23.63 5.27
N ASP A 3 9.27 -24.40 4.21
CA ASP A 3 9.15 -23.93 2.84
C ASP A 3 7.72 -23.45 2.57
N LEU A 4 7.60 -22.23 2.03
CA LEU A 4 6.31 -21.69 1.62
C LEU A 4 5.67 -22.61 0.58
N THR A 5 4.38 -22.91 0.78
CA THR A 5 3.59 -23.63 -0.22
C THR A 5 3.49 -22.83 -1.51
N ASN A 6 3.24 -23.50 -2.65
CA ASN A 6 3.05 -22.82 -3.93
C ASN A 6 1.90 -21.79 -3.90
N ALA A 7 0.85 -22.03 -3.11
CA ALA A 7 -0.23 -21.06 -2.93
C ALA A 7 0.25 -19.79 -2.21
N GLN A 8 1.02 -19.93 -1.13
CA GLN A 8 1.60 -18.80 -0.41
C GLN A 8 2.62 -18.03 -1.27
N LYS A 9 3.45 -18.75 -2.05
CA LYS A 9 4.36 -18.13 -3.02
C LYS A 9 3.62 -17.31 -4.08
N LYS A 10 2.51 -17.82 -4.60
CA LYS A 10 1.68 -17.12 -5.58
C LYS A 10 1.05 -15.85 -5.01
N GLU A 11 0.52 -15.91 -3.80
CA GLU A 11 -0.11 -14.74 -3.16
C GLU A 11 0.92 -13.67 -2.81
N TRP A 12 2.11 -14.09 -2.38
CA TRP A 12 3.23 -13.17 -2.14
C TRP A 12 3.70 -12.51 -3.44
N ALA A 13 3.91 -13.30 -4.50
CA ALA A 13 4.25 -12.78 -5.84
C ALA A 13 3.21 -11.78 -6.36
N LYS A 14 1.92 -12.04 -6.13
CA LYS A 14 0.81 -11.16 -6.50
C LYS A 14 0.89 -9.83 -5.78
N THR A 15 1.14 -9.87 -4.47
CA THR A 15 1.28 -8.68 -3.63
C THR A 15 2.45 -7.81 -4.10
N LEU A 16 3.62 -8.43 -4.34
CA LEU A 16 4.80 -7.75 -4.88
C LEU A 16 4.50 -7.09 -6.23
N TYR A 17 3.87 -7.82 -7.15
CA TYR A 17 3.57 -7.31 -8.48
C TYR A 17 2.55 -6.16 -8.50
N LEU A 18 1.48 -6.25 -7.70
CA LEU A 18 0.40 -5.26 -7.69
C LEU A 18 0.78 -3.97 -6.95
N ARG A 19 1.72 -4.04 -6.00
CA ARG A 19 2.07 -2.93 -5.12
C ARG A 19 3.45 -2.33 -5.41
N GLU A 20 4.33 -3.04 -6.10
CA GLU A 20 5.69 -2.59 -6.42
C GLU A 20 5.91 -2.47 -7.93
N ASN A 21 6.98 -1.78 -8.34
CA ASN A 21 7.39 -1.67 -9.74
C ASN A 21 8.54 -2.65 -10.08
N LEU A 22 8.47 -3.86 -9.53
CA LEU A 22 9.49 -4.90 -9.73
C LEU A 22 9.32 -5.63 -11.05
N THR A 23 10.45 -6.04 -11.61
CA THR A 23 10.46 -6.98 -12.74
C THR A 23 10.02 -8.37 -12.29
N GLN A 24 9.50 -9.16 -13.22
CA GLN A 24 9.12 -10.57 -12.95
C GLN A 24 10.30 -11.40 -12.44
N GLN A 25 11.54 -11.02 -12.79
CA GLN A 25 12.75 -11.70 -12.31
C GLN A 25 12.98 -11.41 -10.83
N GLU A 26 12.91 -10.14 -10.41
CA GLU A 26 13.07 -9.74 -9.01
C GLU A 26 12.00 -10.37 -8.11
N ILE A 27 10.75 -10.45 -8.60
CA ILE A 27 9.66 -11.12 -7.88
C ILE A 27 9.94 -12.62 -7.72
N ALA A 28 10.46 -13.27 -8.77
CA ALA A 28 10.78 -14.69 -8.75
C ALA A 28 11.90 -15.02 -7.76
N ASP A 29 12.95 -14.19 -7.74
CA ASP A 29 14.09 -14.31 -6.83
C ASP A 29 13.65 -14.14 -5.37
N ARG A 30 12.76 -13.17 -5.09
CA ARG A 30 12.24 -12.88 -3.74
C ARG A 30 11.33 -13.98 -3.22
N VAL A 31 10.48 -14.54 -4.09
CA VAL A 31 9.51 -15.59 -3.76
C VAL A 31 10.15 -17.00 -3.73
N GLY A 32 11.35 -17.14 -4.30
CA GLY A 32 12.04 -18.42 -4.43
C GLY A 32 11.33 -19.35 -5.41
N CYS A 33 11.02 -18.84 -6.60
CA CYS A 33 10.45 -19.60 -7.72
C CYS A 33 11.06 -19.13 -9.06
N SER A 34 10.66 -19.75 -10.18
CA SER A 34 11.17 -19.33 -11.50
C SER A 34 10.41 -18.11 -12.04
N ARG A 35 11.09 -17.28 -12.83
CA ARG A 35 10.45 -16.15 -13.55
C ARG A 35 9.27 -16.60 -14.42
N VAL A 36 9.36 -17.78 -15.02
CA VAL A 36 8.28 -18.37 -15.84
C VAL A 36 7.05 -18.68 -14.97
N THR A 37 7.25 -19.15 -13.74
CA THR A 37 6.18 -19.38 -12.76
C THR A 37 5.42 -18.08 -12.45
N VAL A 38 6.15 -16.99 -12.18
CA VAL A 38 5.56 -15.65 -11.93
C VAL A 38 4.81 -15.15 -13.16
N SER A 39 5.41 -15.26 -14.36
CA SER A 39 4.76 -14.88 -15.62
C SER A 39 3.44 -15.63 -15.86
N ASN A 40 3.41 -16.94 -15.56
CA ASN A 40 2.20 -17.75 -15.73
C ASN A 40 1.11 -17.34 -14.73
N TRP A 41 1.48 -17.06 -13.48
CA TRP A 41 0.53 -16.58 -12.47
C TRP A 41 -0.06 -15.22 -12.81
N MET A 42 0.78 -14.29 -13.30
CA MET A 42 0.34 -12.97 -13.76
C MET A 42 -0.69 -13.05 -14.88
N ARG A 43 -0.41 -13.86 -15.92
CA ARG A 43 -1.33 -14.07 -17.05
C ARG A 43 -2.63 -14.73 -16.60
N ALA A 44 -2.54 -15.84 -15.86
CA ALA A 44 -3.72 -16.58 -15.40
C ALA A 44 -4.58 -15.77 -14.43
N GLY A 45 -3.96 -14.91 -13.62
CA GLY A 45 -4.65 -14.08 -12.62
C GLY A 45 -5.04 -12.69 -13.10
N LYS A 46 -4.70 -12.30 -14.34
CA LYS A 46 -4.93 -10.96 -14.91
C LYS A 46 -4.43 -9.84 -14.00
N TRP A 47 -3.21 -9.98 -13.47
CA TRP A 47 -2.72 -9.03 -12.46
C TRP A 47 -2.48 -7.63 -13.04
N GLU A 48 -2.13 -7.51 -14.33
CA GLU A 48 -1.93 -6.21 -14.99
C GLU A 48 -3.22 -5.37 -14.96
N GLU A 49 -4.37 -5.99 -15.26
CA GLU A 49 -5.69 -5.34 -15.19
C GLU A 49 -6.01 -4.89 -13.74
N GLN A 50 -5.64 -5.71 -12.75
CA GLN A 50 -5.81 -5.37 -11.34
C GLN A 50 -4.89 -4.22 -10.90
N LYS A 51 -3.66 -4.16 -11.41
CA LYS A 51 -2.67 -3.12 -11.08
C LYS A 51 -3.12 -1.73 -11.56
N VAL A 52 -3.69 -1.67 -12.76
CA VAL A 52 -4.28 -0.45 -13.34
C VAL A 52 -5.46 0.04 -12.49
N GLY A 53 -6.28 -0.85 -11.93
CA GLY A 53 -7.40 -0.48 -11.05
C GLY A 53 -7.02 -0.06 -9.62
N ILE A 54 -5.87 -0.51 -9.11
CA ILE A 54 -5.45 -0.28 -7.71
C ILE A 54 -4.73 1.07 -7.52
N THR A 55 -3.84 1.43 -8.45
CA THR A 55 -3.02 2.65 -8.33
C THR A 55 -3.86 3.93 -8.38
N LEU A 56 -5.05 3.86 -8.99
CA LEU A 56 -5.97 4.98 -9.16
C LEU A 56 -6.94 5.19 -7.97
N THR A 57 -7.08 4.27 -7.01
CA THR A 57 -8.27 4.28 -6.12
C THR A 57 -8.03 4.60 -4.63
N ARG A 58 -6.79 4.72 -4.15
CA ARG A 58 -6.54 4.98 -2.72
C ARG A 58 -6.45 6.46 -2.36
N GLN A 59 -5.54 7.19 -3.02
CA GLN A 59 -5.39 8.62 -2.80
C GLN A 59 -6.67 9.38 -3.17
N GLU A 60 -7.34 8.94 -4.23
CA GLU A 60 -8.63 9.49 -4.62
C GLU A 60 -9.72 9.20 -3.57
N GLN A 61 -9.74 8.00 -2.97
CA GLN A 61 -10.68 7.70 -1.88
C GLN A 61 -10.39 8.48 -0.60
N VAL A 62 -9.13 8.61 -0.19
CA VAL A 62 -8.76 9.46 0.95
C VAL A 62 -9.16 10.92 0.68
N GLY A 63 -8.89 11.42 -0.53
CA GLY A 63 -9.35 12.73 -0.97
C GLY A 63 -10.88 12.89 -0.96
N ASN A 64 -11.63 11.84 -1.32
CA ASN A 64 -13.10 11.82 -1.23
C ASN A 64 -13.59 11.92 0.22
N LEU A 65 -12.97 11.20 1.15
CA LEU A 65 -13.34 11.26 2.57
C LEU A 65 -13.03 12.63 3.18
N TYR A 66 -11.87 13.22 2.86
CA TYR A 66 -11.54 14.59 3.27
C TYR A 66 -12.52 15.63 2.72
N ARG A 67 -12.95 15.49 1.46
CA ARG A 67 -14.00 16.35 0.89
C ARG A 67 -15.31 16.26 1.68
N GLN A 68 -15.73 15.07 2.08
CA GLN A 68 -16.94 14.91 2.91
C GLN A 68 -16.79 15.57 4.29
N VAL A 69 -15.65 15.40 4.95
CA VAL A 69 -15.36 16.07 6.23
C VAL A 69 -15.42 17.60 6.08
N ALA A 70 -14.82 18.14 5.02
CA ALA A 70 -14.82 19.57 4.74
C ALA A 70 -16.22 20.13 4.51
N GLU A 71 -17.08 19.43 3.76
CA GLU A 71 -18.47 19.85 3.54
C GLU A 71 -19.29 19.86 4.84
N ILE A 72 -19.15 18.83 5.69
CA ILE A 72 -19.84 18.79 7.00
C ILE A 72 -19.37 19.96 7.87
N ASN A 73 -18.07 20.22 7.94
CA ASN A 73 -17.53 21.34 8.72
C ASN A 73 -17.99 22.69 8.19
N ARG A 74 -18.09 22.87 6.86
CA ARG A 74 -18.62 24.10 6.25
C ARG A 74 -20.09 24.30 6.60
N ALA A 75 -20.89 23.23 6.59
CA ALA A 75 -22.29 23.29 6.98
C ALA A 75 -22.46 23.68 8.46
N ILE A 76 -21.62 23.15 9.36
CA ILE A 76 -21.60 23.53 10.79
C ILE A 76 -21.20 24.99 10.96
N ALA A 77 -20.15 25.45 10.25
CA ALA A 77 -19.66 26.82 10.35
C ALA A 77 -20.65 27.87 9.81
N GLY A 78 -21.48 27.49 8.82
CA GLY A 78 -22.52 28.34 8.25
C GLY A 78 -23.74 28.58 9.15
N ARG A 79 -23.79 27.97 10.34
CA ARG A 79 -24.89 28.14 11.30
C ARG A 79 -24.85 29.50 11.99
N PRO A 80 -25.99 29.95 12.54
CA PRO A 80 -26.06 31.13 13.40
C PRO A 80 -25.03 31.06 14.54
N GLU A 81 -24.62 32.24 15.00
CA GLU A 81 -23.76 32.33 16.17
C GLU A 81 -24.45 31.71 17.39
N GLY A 82 -23.71 30.90 18.14
CA GLY A 82 -24.26 30.07 19.21
C GLY A 82 -24.55 28.62 18.79
N ASP A 83 -24.73 28.32 17.50
CA ASP A 83 -25.08 26.97 17.01
C ASP A 83 -23.98 26.31 16.14
N ARG A 84 -22.78 26.90 16.10
CA ARG A 84 -21.64 26.45 15.26
C ARG A 84 -20.88 25.26 15.84
N PHE A 85 -21.60 24.25 16.28
CA PHE A 85 -21.04 22.99 16.76
C PHE A 85 -21.75 21.80 16.10
N ALA A 86 -21.08 20.66 16.08
CA ALA A 86 -21.64 19.44 15.52
C ALA A 86 -22.84 18.95 16.33
N THR A 87 -23.89 18.52 15.64
CA THR A 87 -24.94 17.69 16.27
C THR A 87 -24.39 16.32 16.62
N SER A 88 -25.10 15.56 17.48
CA SER A 88 -24.69 14.19 17.83
C SER A 88 -24.53 13.29 16.60
N LYS A 89 -25.37 13.46 15.57
CA LYS A 89 -25.29 12.71 14.31
C LYS A 89 -24.05 13.11 13.50
N GLU A 90 -23.75 14.39 13.42
CA GLU A 90 -22.56 14.88 12.70
C GLU A 90 -21.28 14.47 13.40
N ALA A 91 -21.24 14.53 14.73
CA ALA A 91 -20.11 14.05 15.52
C ALA A 91 -19.84 12.55 15.27
N ASP A 92 -20.89 11.72 15.24
CA ASP A 92 -20.77 10.29 14.91
C ASP A 92 -20.25 10.06 13.48
N ILE A 93 -20.79 10.77 12.49
CA ILE A 93 -20.34 10.68 11.08
C ILE A 93 -18.89 11.14 10.94
N LEU A 94 -18.54 12.30 11.52
CA LEU A 94 -17.17 12.83 11.50
C LEU A 94 -16.20 11.87 12.19
N GLY A 95 -16.59 11.26 13.31
CA GLY A 95 -15.80 10.22 13.97
C GLY A 95 -15.55 9.00 13.08
N LYS A 96 -16.57 8.54 12.35
CA LYS A 96 -16.45 7.42 11.40
C LYS A 96 -15.58 7.76 10.19
N LEU A 97 -15.74 8.97 9.62
CA LEU A 97 -14.90 9.44 8.52
C LEU A 97 -13.45 9.61 8.97
N ALA A 98 -13.20 10.19 10.14
CA ALA A 98 -11.86 10.32 10.71
C ALA A 98 -11.23 8.96 11.00
N ALA A 99 -12.00 8.00 11.53
CA ALA A 99 -11.51 6.63 11.72
C ALA A 99 -11.22 5.92 10.39
N ALA A 100 -12.04 6.13 9.35
CA ALA A 100 -11.81 5.58 8.02
C ALA A 100 -10.57 6.19 7.34
N ILE A 101 -10.42 7.52 7.40
CA ILE A 101 -9.24 8.25 6.93
C ILE A 101 -8.02 7.75 7.70
N SER A 102 -8.05 7.78 9.02
CA SER A 102 -6.96 7.28 9.87
C SER A 102 -6.66 5.82 9.57
N LYS A 103 -7.63 4.97 9.24
CA LYS A 103 -7.36 3.58 8.87
C LYS A 103 -6.70 3.51 7.50
N MET A 104 -7.16 4.27 6.51
CA MET A 104 -6.56 4.32 5.17
C MET A 104 -5.18 5.02 5.16
N GLU A 105 -4.91 5.91 6.12
CA GLU A 105 -3.65 6.63 6.31
C GLU A 105 -2.70 5.94 7.31
N GLN A 106 -3.20 5.23 8.33
CA GLN A 106 -2.40 4.38 9.25
C GLN A 106 -2.12 3.00 8.67
N GLU A 107 -2.92 2.57 7.70
CA GLU A 107 -2.36 1.84 6.60
C GLU A 107 -1.35 2.72 5.79
N THR A 108 -0.55 3.59 6.45
CA THR A 108 0.89 3.75 6.24
C THR A 108 1.44 2.36 6.13
N GLY A 109 1.30 1.87 4.90
CA GLY A 109 1.22 0.47 4.66
C GLY A 109 2.62 -0.03 4.80
N ILE A 110 2.72 -1.32 5.01
CA ILE A 110 3.87 -2.07 4.53
C ILE A 110 4.25 -1.60 3.11
N ALA A 111 3.28 -1.17 2.28
CA ALA A 111 3.49 -0.48 1.00
C ALA A 111 4.35 0.81 1.06
N ASP A 112 4.15 1.69 2.04
CA ASP A 112 4.94 2.94 2.16
C ASP A 112 6.33 2.65 2.72
N ILE A 113 6.43 1.73 3.70
CA ILE A 113 7.72 1.22 4.20
C ILE A 113 8.51 0.59 3.04
N ILE A 114 7.85 -0.26 2.25
CA ILE A 114 8.41 -0.85 1.03
C ILE A 114 8.82 0.24 0.05
N SER A 115 7.97 1.23 -0.22
CA SER A 115 8.26 2.29 -1.18
C SER A 115 9.52 3.08 -0.83
N VAL A 116 9.67 3.47 0.45
CA VAL A 116 10.87 4.18 0.95
C VAL A 116 12.11 3.30 0.85
N LEU A 117 12.02 2.04 1.29
CA LEU A 117 13.15 1.11 1.25
C LEU A 117 13.57 0.78 -0.19
N THR A 118 12.61 0.60 -1.10
CA THR A 118 12.85 0.39 -2.53
C THR A 118 13.53 1.61 -3.13
N GLY A 119 13.05 2.84 -2.87
CA GLY A 119 13.70 4.06 -3.35
C GLY A 119 15.15 4.21 -2.86
N LEU A 120 15.41 3.85 -1.59
CA LEU A 120 16.77 3.82 -1.04
C LEU A 120 17.66 2.80 -1.76
N ILE A 121 17.15 1.59 -1.99
CA ILE A 121 17.89 0.51 -2.67
C ILE A 121 18.18 0.88 -4.12
N GLU A 122 17.22 1.46 -4.84
CA GLU A 122 17.37 1.91 -6.22
C GLU A 122 18.42 3.01 -6.35
N TRP A 123 18.41 3.98 -5.44
CA TRP A 123 19.44 5.02 -5.38
C TRP A 123 20.83 4.44 -5.08
N LEU A 124 20.92 3.45 -4.18
CA LEU A 124 22.20 2.85 -3.80
C LEU A 124 22.78 1.92 -4.88
N ARG A 125 21.92 1.24 -5.65
CA ARG A 125 22.29 0.24 -6.67
C ARG A 125 23.39 0.69 -7.66
N PRO A 126 23.34 1.90 -8.26
CA PRO A 126 24.41 2.37 -9.15
C PRO A 126 25.68 2.84 -8.43
N HIS A 127 25.62 3.12 -7.13
CA HIS A 127 26.77 3.60 -6.35
C HIS A 127 27.56 2.45 -5.72
N ASP A 128 26.87 1.44 -5.19
CA ASP A 128 27.47 0.27 -4.56
C ASP A 128 26.51 -0.93 -4.62
N ILE A 129 26.79 -1.84 -5.55
CA ILE A 129 25.94 -3.01 -5.81
C ILE A 129 25.95 -4.02 -4.65
N GLU A 130 27.07 -4.18 -3.95
CA GLU A 130 27.17 -5.15 -2.85
C GLU A 130 26.43 -4.63 -1.62
N LYS A 131 26.55 -3.34 -1.33
CA LYS A 131 25.81 -2.70 -0.25
C LYS A 131 24.31 -2.63 -0.53
N ALA A 132 23.91 -2.41 -1.79
CA ALA A 132 22.51 -2.50 -2.19
C ALA A 132 21.93 -3.91 -1.93
N LYS A 133 22.67 -4.98 -2.24
CA LYS A 133 22.23 -6.36 -1.94
C LYS A 133 22.10 -6.61 -0.44
N GLU A 134 23.03 -6.11 0.37
CA GLU A 134 22.98 -6.25 1.83
C GLU A 134 21.76 -5.53 2.42
N ILE A 135 21.56 -4.25 2.05
CA ILE A 135 20.41 -3.46 2.50
C ILE A 135 19.08 -4.07 2.04
N THR A 136 19.00 -4.62 0.83
CA THR A 136 17.80 -5.34 0.38
C THR A 136 17.44 -6.50 1.33
N ARG A 137 18.41 -7.31 1.76
CA ARG A 137 18.16 -8.43 2.69
C ARG A 137 17.66 -7.94 4.05
N ILE A 138 18.22 -6.85 4.56
CA ILE A 138 17.80 -6.24 5.84
C ILE A 138 16.40 -5.65 5.71
N ALA A 139 16.13 -4.92 4.61
CA ALA A 139 14.82 -4.37 4.30
C ALA A 139 13.76 -5.46 4.22
N ASP A 140 14.05 -6.58 3.53
CA ASP A 140 13.17 -7.74 3.44
C ASP A 140 12.85 -8.34 4.81
N ALA A 141 13.86 -8.51 5.67
CA ALA A 141 13.66 -9.01 7.03
C ALA A 141 12.79 -8.06 7.87
N TYR A 142 13.05 -6.75 7.78
CA TYR A 142 12.27 -5.73 8.47
C TYR A 142 10.81 -5.67 7.98
N ILE A 143 10.59 -5.71 6.66
CA ILE A 143 9.25 -5.76 6.06
C ILE A 143 8.49 -7.00 6.55
N LYS A 144 9.18 -8.15 6.61
CA LYS A 144 8.60 -9.42 7.08
C LYS A 144 8.21 -9.40 8.56
N ASP A 145 8.92 -8.65 9.40
CA ASP A 145 8.57 -8.45 10.82
C ASP A 145 7.34 -7.54 11.01
N LYS A 146 7.07 -6.67 10.03
CA LYS A 146 5.91 -5.74 10.03
C LYS A 146 4.66 -6.32 9.36
N LEU A 147 4.73 -7.51 8.76
CA LEU A 147 3.64 -8.26 8.11
C LEU A 147 2.97 -9.23 9.10
#